data_AF-A0AA39MLX5-F1
#
_entry.id   AF-A0AA39MLX5-F1
#
_cell.length_a   1.000
_cell.length_b   1.000
_cell.length_c   1.000
_cell.angle_alpha   90.00
_cell.angle_beta   90.00
_cell.angle_gamma   90.00
#
_symmetry.space_group_name_H-M   'P 1'
#
loop_
_entity.id
_entity.type
_entity.pdbx_description
1 polymer ?
#
loop_
_entity_poly.entity_id
_entity_poly.type
_entity_poly.pdbx_seq_one_letter_code
_entity_poly.pdbx_strand_id
1 'polypeptide(L)'
;QLKAALASYEGQDSLVIAGTGSGKTLVIALLLLINTVPDRISITVSPLKRLQITQTDNFNAKYGVKTVAINDDTPRNIEWWRV
;
A
#
# COMPACT_ATOMS: atom_id res chain seq x y z
N GLN A 1 -6.07 -8.29 12.21
CA GLN A 1 -5.09 -7.47 11.45
C GLN A 1 -3.69 -8.03 11.67
N LEU A 2 -3.15 -8.04 12.91
CA LEU A 2 -1.80 -8.53 13.21
C LEU A 2 -1.51 -9.95 12.67
N LYS A 3 -2.42 -10.92 12.89
CA LYS A 3 -2.27 -12.29 12.37
C LYS A 3 -2.05 -12.34 10.85
N ALA A 4 -2.80 -11.53 10.09
CA ALA A 4 -2.65 -11.47 8.64
C ALA A 4 -1.33 -10.81 8.23
N ALA A 5 -0.88 -9.77 8.94
CA ALA A 5 0.40 -9.14 8.68
C ALA A 5 1.57 -10.09 8.97
N LEU A 6 1.52 -10.87 10.06
CA LEU A 6 2.56 -11.86 10.39
C LEU A 6 2.62 -13.00 9.37
N ALA A 7 1.48 -13.57 8.99
CA ALA A 7 1.43 -14.61 7.96
C ALA A 7 2.06 -14.13 6.63
N SER A 8 1.70 -12.93 6.18
CA SER A 8 2.28 -12.35 4.96
C SER A 8 3.76 -11.96 5.11
N TYR A 9 4.20 -11.54 6.31
CA TYR A 9 5.62 -11.31 6.58
C TYR A 9 6.44 -12.61 6.50
N GLU A 10 5.85 -13.74 6.93
CA GLU A 10 6.44 -15.08 6.84
C GLU A 10 6.38 -15.67 5.41
N GLY A 11 5.93 -14.91 4.43
CA GLY A 11 5.84 -15.34 3.02
C GLY A 11 4.60 -16.17 2.69
N GLN A 12 3.55 -16.12 3.52
CA GLN A 12 2.29 -16.80 3.26
C GLN A 12 1.25 -15.89 2.61
N ASP A 13 0.53 -16.43 1.63
CA ASP A 13 -0.63 -15.75 1.04
C ASP A 13 -1.76 -15.62 2.07
N SER A 14 -2.40 -14.46 2.13
CA SER A 14 -3.44 -14.15 3.13
C SER A 14 -4.70 -13.59 2.50
N LEU A 15 -5.86 -14.18 2.84
CA LEU A 15 -7.19 -13.65 2.51
C LEU A 15 -7.82 -13.00 3.76
N VAL A 16 -8.02 -11.68 3.71
CA VAL A 16 -8.58 -10.92 4.84
C VAL A 16 -10.02 -10.54 4.58
N ILE A 17 -10.97 -11.27 5.20
CA ILE A 17 -12.40 -10.99 5.11
C ILE A 17 -12.83 -10.15 6.31
N ALA A 18 -13.21 -8.90 6.06
CA ALA A 18 -13.73 -8.01 7.09
C ALA A 18 -14.57 -6.86 6.48
N GLY A 19 -15.51 -6.32 7.27
CA GLY A 19 -16.35 -5.19 6.86
C GLY A 19 -15.58 -3.90 6.55
N THR A 20 -16.23 -2.94 5.91
CA THR A 20 -15.67 -1.59 5.71
C THR A 20 -15.42 -0.92 7.06
N GLY A 21 -14.34 -0.13 7.19
CA GLY A 21 -13.97 0.51 8.46
C GLY A 21 -13.25 -0.40 9.46
N SER A 22 -13.16 -1.71 9.22
CA SER A 22 -12.48 -2.66 10.12
C SER A 22 -10.95 -2.52 10.19
N GLY A 23 -10.36 -1.60 9.41
CA GLY A 23 -8.92 -1.38 9.39
C GLY A 23 -8.14 -2.34 8.48
N LYS A 24 -8.72 -2.84 7.38
CA LYS A 24 -7.96 -3.64 6.38
C LYS A 24 -6.70 -2.94 5.88
N THR A 25 -6.75 -1.62 5.68
CA THR A 25 -5.60 -0.78 5.30
C THR A 25 -4.44 -0.88 6.29
N LEU A 26 -4.72 -1.13 7.58
CA LEU A 26 -3.67 -1.27 8.59
C LEU A 26 -2.80 -2.51 8.33
N VAL A 27 -3.36 -3.58 7.74
CA VAL A 27 -2.57 -4.78 7.38
C VAL A 27 -1.50 -4.41 6.36
N ILE A 28 -1.86 -3.63 5.33
CA ILE A 28 -0.93 -3.14 4.31
C ILE A 28 0.15 -2.25 4.94
N ALA A 29 -0.24 -1.30 5.80
CA ALA A 29 0.70 -0.42 6.48
C ALA A 29 1.70 -1.18 7.38
N LEU A 30 1.24 -2.18 8.13
CA LEU A 30 2.11 -3.01 8.95
C LEU A 30 3.15 -3.75 8.09
N LEU A 31 2.74 -4.30 6.94
CA LEU A 31 3.66 -5.00 6.04
C LEU A 31 4.74 -4.08 5.48
N LEU A 32 4.39 -2.83 5.15
CA LEU A 32 5.36 -1.84 4.67
C LEU A 32 6.36 -1.41 5.76
N LEU A 33 5.90 -1.29 7.00
CA LEU A 33 6.73 -0.82 8.12
C LEU A 33 7.61 -1.91 8.73
N ILE A 34 7.17 -3.17 8.72
CA ILE A 34 7.92 -4.31 9.28
C ILE A 34 8.96 -4.84 8.29
N ASN A 35 8.75 -4.65 6.99
CA ASN A 35 9.68 -5.14 5.97
C ASN A 35 10.96 -4.27 5.96
N THR A 36 12.01 -4.77 6.61
CA THR A 36 13.32 -4.11 6.74
C THR A 36 14.25 -4.39 5.57
N VAL A 37 13.82 -5.17 4.58
CA VAL A 37 14.64 -5.49 3.41
C VAL A 37 14.79 -4.22 2.54
N PRO A 38 16.01 -3.70 2.35
CA PRO A 38 16.26 -2.57 1.47
C PRO A 38 15.74 -2.83 0.06
N ASP A 39 15.36 -1.77 -0.64
CA ASP A 39 14.99 -1.80 -2.06
C ASP A 39 13.76 -2.66 -2.43
N ARG A 40 12.91 -3.03 -1.46
CA ARG A 40 11.62 -3.65 -1.75
C ARG A 40 10.55 -2.60 -2.01
N ILE A 41 9.82 -2.79 -3.11
CA ILE A 41 8.59 -2.06 -3.41
C ILE A 41 7.37 -2.94 -3.11
N SER A 42 6.26 -2.30 -2.75
CA SER A 42 4.96 -2.96 -2.62
C SER A 42 3.99 -2.40 -3.64
N ILE A 43 3.23 -3.28 -4.28
CA ILE A 43 2.22 -2.90 -5.27
C ILE A 43 0.85 -3.20 -4.66
N THR A 44 0.06 -2.15 -4.45
CA THR A 44 -1.34 -2.27 -4.04
C THR A 44 -2.24 -1.94 -5.22
N VAL A 45 -3.13 -2.88 -5.56
CA VAL A 45 -4.11 -2.71 -6.63
C VAL A 45 -5.46 -2.33 -6.03
N SER A 46 -6.05 -1.25 -6.52
CA SER A 46 -7.40 -0.79 -6.16
C SER A 46 -8.26 -0.69 -7.42
N PRO A 47 -9.50 -1.20 -7.41
CA PRO A 47 -10.41 -1.06 -8.54
C PRO A 47 -10.94 0.38 -8.71
N LEU A 48 -10.82 1.22 -7.68
CA LEU A 48 -11.37 2.58 -7.68
C LEU A 48 -10.25 3.61 -7.55
N LYS A 49 -10.13 4.50 -8.54
CA LYS A 49 -9.16 5.60 -8.58
C LYS A 49 -9.24 6.53 -7.37
N ARG A 50 -10.46 6.90 -6.95
CA ARG A 50 -10.66 7.73 -5.75
C ARG A 50 -10.16 7.04 -4.48
N LEU A 51 -10.41 5.74 -4.34
CA LEU A 51 -9.92 4.97 -3.19
C LEU A 51 -8.39 4.88 -3.20
N GLN A 52 -7.80 4.68 -4.37
CA GLN A 52 -6.35 4.65 -4.56
C GLN A 52 -5.70 5.97 -4.11
N ILE A 53 -6.20 7.12 -4.61
CA ILE A 53 -5.68 8.45 -4.24
C ILE A 53 -5.77 8.67 -2.72
N THR A 54 -6.93 8.39 -2.12
CA THR A 54 -7.10 8.52 -0.66
C THR A 54 -6.14 7.61 0.12
N GLN A 55 -5.86 6.41 -0.37
CA GLN A 55 -4.86 5.53 0.25
C GLN A 55 -3.46 6.14 0.12
N THR A 56 -3.04 6.56 -1.07
CA THR A 56 -1.75 7.20 -1.31
C THR A 56 -1.53 8.42 -0.41
N ASP A 57 -2.52 9.31 -0.28
CA ASP A 57 -2.43 10.48 0.60
C ASP A 57 -2.23 10.07 2.06
N ASN A 58 -2.97 9.07 2.54
CA ASN A 58 -2.81 8.56 3.90
C ASN A 58 -1.44 7.90 4.11
N PHE A 59 -0.93 7.14 3.15
CA PHE A 59 0.39 6.53 3.24
C PHE A 59 1.51 7.55 3.34
N ASN A 60 1.47 8.60 2.52
CA ASN A 60 2.45 9.68 2.60
C ASN A 60 2.29 10.51 3.89
N ALA A 61 1.08 11.00 4.19
CA ALA A 61 0.88 11.97 5.26
C ALA A 61 0.82 11.36 6.67
N LYS A 62 0.21 10.17 6.82
CA LYS A 62 -0.03 9.55 8.14
C LYS A 62 1.03 8.52 8.50
N TYR A 63 1.49 7.75 7.53
CA TYR A 63 2.42 6.64 7.77
C TYR A 63 3.86 6.97 7.39
N GLY A 64 4.11 8.10 6.71
CA GLY A 64 5.45 8.50 6.26
C GLY A 64 6.03 7.56 5.20
N VAL A 65 5.18 6.78 4.50
CA VAL A 65 5.61 5.82 3.50
C VAL A 65 5.46 6.45 2.11
N LYS A 66 6.59 6.67 1.44
CA LYS A 66 6.62 7.21 0.07
C LYS A 66 5.80 6.33 -0.85
N THR A 67 4.73 6.88 -1.39
CA THR A 67 3.76 6.15 -2.21
C THR A 67 3.30 7.01 -3.37
N VAL A 68 3.16 6.41 -4.54
CA VAL A 68 2.63 7.06 -5.74
C VAL A 68 1.41 6.28 -6.26
N ALA A 69 0.41 6.99 -6.76
CA ALA A 69 -0.71 6.40 -7.48
C ALA A 69 -0.40 6.40 -8.99
N ILE A 70 -0.50 5.23 -9.61
CA ILE A 70 -0.31 5.05 -11.06
C ILE A 70 -1.67 4.70 -11.65
N ASN A 71 -2.10 5.45 -12.67
CA ASN A 71 -3.38 5.29 -13.35
C ASN A 71 -3.34 5.82 -14.80
N ASP A 72 -4.49 5.84 -15.47
CA ASP A 72 -4.66 6.28 -16.87
C ASP A 72 -4.18 7.71 -17.17
N ASP A 73 -4.24 8.59 -16.17
CA ASP A 73 -3.81 9.99 -16.23
C ASP A 73 -2.40 10.24 -15.70
N THR A 74 -1.66 9.20 -15.34
CA THR A 74 -0.26 9.34 -14.93
C THR A 74 0.58 9.90 -16.09
N PRO A 75 1.32 11.01 -15.87
CA PRO A 75 2.19 11.57 -16.90
C PRO A 75 3.22 10.55 -17.41
N ARG A 76 3.39 10.48 -18.72
CA ARG A 76 4.33 9.55 -19.38
C ARG A 76 5.76 10.07 -19.48
N ASN A 77 6.02 11.30 -19.03
CA ASN A 77 7.35 11.90 -19.10
C ASN A 77 8.26 11.32 -18.01
N ILE A 78 9.56 11.19 -18.32
CA ILE A 78 10.55 10.59 -17.41
C ILE A 78 10.74 11.42 -16.13
N GLU A 79 10.53 12.74 -16.20
CA GLU A 79 10.72 13.64 -15.05
C GLU A 79 9.73 13.32 -13.92
N TRP A 80 8.50 12.93 -14.24
CA TRP A 80 7.52 12.50 -13.25
C TRP A 80 7.93 11.21 -12.50
N TRP A 81 8.77 10.36 -13.10
CA TRP A 81 9.23 9.10 -12.50
C TRP A 81 10.53 9.24 -11.69
N ARG A 82 11.12 10.43 -11.61
CA ARG A 82 12.34 10.69 -10.83
C ARG A 82 12.08 11.03 -9.35
N VAL A 83 10.83 10.92 -8.91
CA VAL A 83 10.35 11.26 -7.55
C VAL A 83 10.72 10.17 -6.54
#